data_AF-D9SR55-F1
#
_entry.id   AF-D9SR55-F1
#
_cell.length_a   1.000
_cell.length_b   1.000
_cell.length_c   1.000
_cell.angle_alpha   90.00
_cell.angle_beta   90.00
_cell.angle_gamma   90.00
#
_symmetry.space_group_name_H-M   'P 1'
#
loop_
_entity.id
_entity.type
_entity.pdbx_description
1 polymer ?
#
loop_
_entity_poly.entity_id
_entity_poly.type
_entity_poly.pdbx_seq_one_letter_code
_entity_poly.pdbx_strand_id
1 'polypeptide(L)'
;MGVLGRFKAIMEANINALLDKAEDPSKMIDQYLRDLNSDLGKVKAETAAIMAEEQRTKRVYEECGVEIEKMQNYAKKAVQAGNDNDARQFLGKKAELLQKQESLKMAYDAAKANAIKMKSMHDKLQRDIGQLNARKDAIKAKVSIAKTQERINKMGASITNAGANISAFDRMEEKADRMLDEANAMAELNKSSEEVDINLLTSKYDSSINIEDELEMLKGNDIEEELKALKENSTQD
;
A
#
# COMPACT_ATOMS: atom_id res chain seq x y z
N MET A 1 22.49 11.50 8.50
CA MET A 1 21.85 10.19 8.77
C MET A 1 21.18 9.71 7.49
N GLY A 2 21.43 8.47 7.05
CA GLY A 2 20.69 7.88 5.93
C GLY A 2 19.24 7.55 6.30
N VAL A 3 18.40 7.25 5.30
CA VAL A 3 16.98 6.91 5.47
C VAL A 3 16.78 5.75 6.45
N LEU A 4 17.66 4.74 6.40
CA LEU A 4 17.73 3.64 7.36
C LEU A 4 17.98 4.08 8.82
N GLY A 5 18.84 5.08 9.01
CA GLY A 5 19.17 5.60 10.34
C GLY A 5 18.00 6.39 10.95
N ARG A 6 17.32 7.18 10.12
CA ARG A 6 16.09 7.88 10.52
C ARG A 6 14.97 6.88 10.84
N PHE A 7 14.81 5.83 10.05
CA PHE A 7 13.86 4.77 10.33
C PHE A 7 14.11 4.08 11.67
N LYS A 8 15.36 3.73 11.97
CA LYS A 8 15.70 3.11 13.26
C LYS A 8 15.38 4.04 14.42
N ALA A 9 15.63 5.34 14.27
CA ALA A 9 15.23 6.32 15.27
C ALA A 9 13.69 6.42 15.43
N ILE A 10 12.93 6.34 14.33
CA ILE A 10 11.45 6.33 14.36
C ILE A 10 10.91 5.06 15.03
N MET A 11 11.52 3.90 14.73
CA MET A 11 11.21 2.61 15.37
C MET A 11 11.43 2.63 16.87
N GLU A 12 12.54 3.23 17.30
CA GLU A 12 12.98 3.31 18.70
C GLU A 12 12.30 4.47 19.44
N ALA A 13 11.77 5.46 18.72
CA ALA A 13 11.06 6.59 19.29
C ALA A 13 9.77 6.13 19.95
N ASN A 14 9.80 6.03 21.28
CA ASN A 14 8.60 5.91 22.07
C ASN A 14 7.84 7.24 22.03
N ILE A 15 6.86 7.32 21.14
CA ILE A 15 5.97 8.48 20.94
C ILE A 15 5.36 8.96 22.27
N ASN A 16 5.08 8.06 23.21
CA ASN A 16 4.54 8.45 24.52
C ASN A 16 5.58 9.26 25.33
N ALA A 17 6.83 8.81 25.34
CA ALA A 17 7.91 9.49 26.07
C ALA A 17 8.27 10.86 25.45
N LEU A 18 8.10 11.01 24.14
CA LEU A 18 8.23 12.30 23.46
C LEU A 18 7.09 13.26 23.85
N LEU A 19 5.87 12.75 23.94
CA LEU A 19 4.69 13.54 24.30
C LEU A 19 4.68 14.01 25.75
N ASP A 20 5.13 13.17 26.68
CA ASP A 20 5.15 13.47 28.11
C ASP A 20 6.08 14.64 28.47
N LYS A 21 7.03 14.98 27.59
CA LYS A 21 7.99 16.09 27.76
C LYS A 21 7.66 17.33 26.92
N ALA A 22 6.58 17.28 26.14
CA ALA A 22 6.22 18.35 25.21
C ALA A 22 5.44 19.46 25.93
N GLU A 23 5.91 20.70 25.82
CA GLU A 23 5.20 21.89 26.31
C GLU A 23 3.91 22.17 25.50
N ASP A 24 3.95 21.87 24.18
CA ASP A 24 2.77 21.84 23.31
C ASP A 24 2.70 20.48 22.57
N PRO A 25 1.99 19.48 23.14
CA PRO A 25 1.91 18.14 22.56
C PRO A 25 1.20 18.13 21.21
N SER A 26 0.33 19.10 20.92
CA SER A 26 -0.35 19.21 19.62
C SER A 26 0.62 19.62 18.52
N LYS A 27 1.44 20.65 18.77
CA LYS A 27 2.45 21.09 17.79
C LYS A 27 3.55 20.05 17.58
N MET A 28 3.98 19.35 18.64
CA MET A 28 5.01 18.33 18.52
C MET A 28 4.55 17.15 17.66
N ILE A 29 3.32 16.67 17.84
CA ILE A 29 2.75 15.62 16.96
C ILE A 29 2.64 16.10 15.52
N ASP A 30 2.18 17.34 15.29
CA ASP A 30 2.09 17.92 13.95
C ASP A 30 3.47 17.96 13.26
N GLN A 31 4.53 18.32 13.99
CA GLN A 31 5.89 18.29 13.46
C GLN A 31 6.37 16.86 13.18
N TYR A 32 6.16 15.94 14.12
CA TYR A 32 6.58 14.55 13.96
C TYR A 32 5.87 13.87 12.78
N LEU A 33 4.56 14.11 12.60
CA LEU A 33 3.80 13.65 11.44
C LEU A 33 4.33 14.22 10.13
N ARG A 34 4.74 15.50 10.09
CA ARG A 34 5.36 16.08 8.87
C ARG A 34 6.68 15.38 8.54
N ASP A 35 7.51 15.14 9.53
CA ASP A 35 8.80 14.47 9.35
C ASP A 35 8.60 13.02 8.87
N LEU A 36 7.64 12.29 9.46
CA LEU A 36 7.29 10.94 9.04
C LEU A 36 6.71 10.87 7.62
N ASN A 37 5.86 11.82 7.24
CA ASN A 37 5.32 11.87 5.87
C ASN A 37 6.42 12.16 4.84
N SER A 38 7.38 13.04 5.17
CA SER A 38 8.55 13.27 4.31
C SER A 38 9.41 12.01 4.18
N ASP A 39 9.63 11.30 5.28
CA ASP A 39 10.38 10.04 5.27
C ASP A 39 9.63 8.92 4.54
N LEU A 40 8.30 8.86 4.65
CA LEU A 40 7.48 7.90 3.91
C LEU A 40 7.66 8.07 2.40
N GLY A 41 7.69 9.31 1.90
CA GLY A 41 7.93 9.59 0.49
C GLY A 41 9.29 9.08 0.01
N LYS A 42 10.35 9.31 0.81
CA LYS A 42 11.71 8.83 0.51
C LYS A 42 11.82 7.31 0.58
N VAL A 43 11.30 6.72 1.65
CA VAL A 43 11.26 5.26 1.83
C VAL A 43 10.48 4.61 0.70
N LYS A 44 9.36 5.18 0.26
CA LYS A 44 8.57 4.66 -0.87
C LYS A 44 9.38 4.66 -2.17
N ALA A 45 10.09 5.74 -2.48
CA ALA A 45 10.93 5.83 -3.67
C ALA A 45 12.11 4.83 -3.62
N GLU A 46 12.81 4.74 -2.48
CA GLU A 46 13.90 3.78 -2.28
C GLU A 46 13.40 2.32 -2.31
N THR A 47 12.25 2.05 -1.70
CA THR A 47 11.61 0.72 -1.72
C THR A 47 11.27 0.33 -3.15
N ALA A 48 10.69 1.24 -3.94
CA ALA A 48 10.39 1.00 -5.34
C ALA A 48 11.65 0.70 -6.17
N ALA A 49 12.74 1.44 -5.95
CA ALA A 49 14.02 1.20 -6.62
C ALA A 49 14.61 -0.18 -6.25
N ILE A 50 14.54 -0.57 -4.98
CA ILE A 50 15.04 -1.87 -4.51
C ILE A 50 14.17 -3.02 -5.03
N MET A 51 12.85 -2.86 -5.08
CA MET A 51 11.94 -3.84 -5.68
C MET A 51 12.16 -3.97 -7.19
N ALA A 52 12.47 -2.88 -7.89
CA ALA A 52 12.84 -2.92 -9.30
C ALA A 52 14.14 -3.71 -9.52
N GLU A 53 15.13 -3.55 -8.64
CA GLU A 53 16.38 -4.32 -8.70
C GLU A 53 16.17 -5.80 -8.34
N GLU A 54 15.31 -6.12 -7.38
CA GLU A 54 14.88 -7.51 -7.12
C GLU A 54 14.27 -8.12 -8.39
N GLN A 55 13.34 -7.42 -9.04
CA GLN A 55 12.69 -7.94 -10.24
C GLN A 55 13.67 -8.08 -11.42
N ARG A 56 14.63 -7.15 -11.55
CA ARG A 56 15.68 -7.21 -12.56
C ARG A 56 16.60 -8.42 -12.33
N THR A 57 17.11 -8.60 -11.11
CA THR A 57 18.00 -9.72 -10.76
C THR A 57 17.28 -11.07 -10.88
N LYS A 58 16.01 -11.13 -10.49
CA LYS A 58 15.13 -12.29 -10.70
C LYS A 58 15.04 -12.66 -12.18
N ARG A 59 14.73 -11.69 -13.04
CA ARG A 59 14.60 -11.92 -14.49
C ARG A 59 15.88 -12.49 -15.09
N VAL A 60 17.04 -11.90 -14.77
CA VAL A 60 18.33 -12.37 -15.29
C VAL A 60 18.66 -13.79 -14.76
N TYR A 61 18.31 -14.09 -13.52
CA TYR A 61 18.44 -15.44 -12.94
C TYR A 61 17.55 -16.47 -13.67
N GLU A 62 16.29 -16.12 -13.93
CA GLU A 62 15.33 -16.97 -14.64
C GLU A 62 15.70 -17.18 -16.11
N GLU A 63 16.13 -16.12 -16.82
CA GLU A 63 16.64 -16.20 -18.20
C GLU A 63 17.84 -17.16 -18.30
N CYS A 64 18.75 -17.12 -17.30
CA CYS A 64 19.85 -18.08 -17.25
C CYS A 64 19.36 -19.53 -17.07
N GLY A 65 18.28 -19.73 -16.31
CA GLY A 65 17.63 -21.04 -16.16
C GLY A 65 17.06 -21.56 -17.47
N VAL A 66 16.39 -20.70 -18.24
CA VAL A 66 15.87 -21.04 -19.57
C VAL A 66 17.00 -21.45 -20.53
N GLU A 67 18.12 -20.74 -20.54
CA GLU A 67 19.28 -21.10 -21.37
C GLU A 67 19.92 -22.43 -20.93
N ILE A 68 19.95 -22.74 -19.63
CA ILE A 68 20.39 -24.05 -19.11
C ILE A 68 19.51 -25.18 -19.63
N GLU A 69 18.18 -25.01 -19.59
CA GLU A 69 17.23 -25.99 -20.11
C GLU A 69 17.37 -26.17 -21.62
N LYS A 70 17.57 -25.07 -22.34
CA LYS A 70 17.83 -25.09 -23.78
C LYS A 70 19.09 -25.87 -24.14
N MET A 71 20.21 -25.66 -23.43
CA MET A 71 21.43 -26.45 -23.62
C MET A 71 21.20 -27.93 -23.29
N GLN A 72 20.41 -28.24 -22.26
CA GLN A 72 20.02 -29.61 -21.94
C GLN A 72 19.20 -30.26 -23.07
N ASN A 73 18.26 -29.53 -23.66
CA ASN A 73 17.42 -30.02 -24.75
C ASN A 73 18.24 -30.24 -26.04
N TYR A 74 19.19 -29.36 -26.35
CA TYR A 74 20.11 -29.59 -27.46
C TYR A 74 21.04 -30.78 -27.24
N ALA A 75 21.55 -30.96 -26.01
CA ALA A 75 22.32 -32.16 -25.67
C ALA A 75 21.50 -33.44 -25.87
N LYS A 76 20.22 -33.47 -25.44
CA LYS A 76 19.31 -34.62 -25.67
C LYS A 76 19.14 -34.92 -27.17
N LYS A 77 18.86 -33.90 -27.98
CA LYS A 77 18.71 -34.03 -29.43
C LYS A 77 20.00 -34.54 -30.10
N ALA A 78 21.16 -34.05 -29.68
CA ALA A 78 22.45 -34.49 -30.21
C ALA A 78 22.72 -35.97 -29.90
N VAL A 79 22.38 -36.44 -28.69
CA VAL A 79 22.47 -37.87 -28.32
C VAL A 79 21.52 -38.73 -29.15
N GLN A 80 20.25 -38.31 -29.32
CA GLN A 80 19.28 -39.02 -30.16
C GLN A 80 19.75 -39.13 -31.62
N ALA A 81 20.51 -38.15 -32.11
CA ALA A 81 21.09 -38.13 -33.44
C ALA A 81 22.44 -38.89 -33.54
N GLY A 82 22.96 -39.46 -32.45
CA GLY A 82 24.26 -40.15 -32.43
C GLY A 82 25.49 -39.23 -32.46
N ASN A 83 25.33 -37.93 -32.25
CA ASN A 83 26.38 -36.92 -32.31
C ASN A 83 26.95 -36.61 -30.92
N ASP A 84 27.71 -37.54 -30.37
CA ASP A 84 28.25 -37.46 -28.99
C ASP A 84 29.18 -36.25 -28.74
N ASN A 85 29.92 -35.82 -29.75
CA ASN A 85 30.82 -34.66 -29.62
C ASN A 85 30.02 -33.35 -29.42
N ASP A 86 28.90 -33.18 -30.11
CA ASP A 86 28.04 -31.99 -29.96
C ASP A 86 27.30 -32.02 -28.63
N ALA A 87 26.84 -33.20 -28.21
CA ALA A 87 26.25 -33.40 -26.89
C ALA A 87 27.20 -32.97 -25.77
N ARG A 88 28.49 -33.33 -25.85
CA ARG A 88 29.51 -32.89 -24.88
C ARG A 88 29.70 -31.37 -24.88
N GLN A 89 29.69 -30.72 -26.04
CA GLN A 89 29.79 -29.26 -26.13
C GLN A 89 28.60 -28.55 -25.47
N PHE A 90 27.37 -28.99 -25.74
CA PHE A 90 26.18 -28.44 -25.10
C PHE A 90 26.19 -28.66 -23.58
N LEU A 91 26.62 -29.83 -23.11
CA LEU A 91 26.77 -30.12 -21.68
C LEU A 91 27.88 -29.28 -21.02
N GLY A 92 28.99 -29.05 -21.71
CA GLY A 92 30.04 -28.13 -21.27
C GLY A 92 29.50 -26.71 -21.11
N LYS A 93 28.74 -26.22 -22.10
CA LYS A 93 28.11 -24.90 -22.01
C LYS A 93 27.08 -24.81 -20.89
N LYS A 94 26.30 -25.87 -20.69
CA LYS A 94 25.36 -25.98 -19.57
C LYS A 94 26.09 -25.87 -18.21
N ALA A 95 27.25 -26.51 -18.06
CA ALA A 95 28.03 -26.43 -16.82
C ALA A 95 28.52 -25.00 -16.52
N GLU A 96 28.98 -24.26 -17.53
CA GLU A 96 29.34 -22.84 -17.38
C GLU A 96 28.13 -21.99 -16.96
N LEU A 97 26.97 -22.21 -17.58
CA LEU A 97 25.74 -21.50 -17.25
C LEU A 97 25.26 -21.82 -15.83
N LEU A 98 25.42 -23.05 -15.35
CA LEU A 98 25.10 -23.44 -13.97
C LEU A 98 25.95 -22.68 -12.95
N GLN A 99 27.26 -22.55 -13.19
CA GLN A 99 28.14 -21.74 -12.33
C GLN A 99 27.73 -20.26 -12.35
N LYS A 100 27.39 -19.72 -13.53
CA LYS A 100 26.88 -18.35 -13.65
C LYS A 100 25.55 -18.18 -12.91
N GLN A 101 24.65 -19.16 -13.01
CA GLN A 101 23.35 -19.14 -12.36
C GLN A 101 23.48 -19.09 -10.84
N GLU A 102 24.47 -19.76 -10.25
CA GLU A 102 24.74 -19.68 -8.81
C GLU A 102 25.08 -18.25 -8.36
N SER A 103 25.94 -17.57 -9.11
CA SER A 103 26.28 -16.16 -8.84
C SER A 103 25.06 -15.24 -9.00
N LEU A 104 24.24 -15.46 -10.04
CA LEU A 104 22.99 -14.72 -10.26
C LEU A 104 21.98 -14.98 -9.14
N LYS A 105 21.90 -16.21 -8.64
CA LYS A 105 21.04 -16.59 -7.53
C LYS A 105 21.42 -15.84 -6.25
N MET A 106 22.72 -15.77 -5.93
CA MET A 106 23.20 -14.99 -4.77
C MET A 106 22.81 -13.52 -4.89
N ALA A 107 22.96 -12.92 -6.08
CA ALA A 107 22.57 -11.53 -6.32
C ALA A 107 21.05 -11.32 -6.14
N TYR A 108 20.24 -12.22 -6.69
CA TYR A 108 18.78 -12.19 -6.53
C TYR A 108 18.36 -12.36 -5.07
N ASP A 109 18.91 -13.36 -4.36
CA ASP A 109 18.57 -13.62 -2.96
C ASP A 109 18.91 -12.41 -2.06
N ALA A 110 20.05 -11.74 -2.32
CA ALA A 110 20.42 -10.51 -1.63
C ALA A 110 19.46 -9.34 -1.95
N ALA A 111 19.10 -9.14 -3.22
CA ALA A 111 18.16 -8.10 -3.63
C ALA A 111 16.76 -8.34 -3.01
N LYS A 112 16.28 -9.59 -3.03
CA LYS A 112 15.02 -10.01 -2.41
C LYS A 112 15.00 -9.76 -0.90
N ALA A 113 16.07 -10.11 -0.19
CA ALA A 113 16.16 -9.85 1.25
C ALA A 113 16.07 -8.33 1.56
N ASN A 114 16.72 -7.51 0.75
CA ASN A 114 16.66 -6.05 0.87
C ASN A 114 15.25 -5.51 0.57
N ALA A 115 14.58 -6.02 -0.48
CA ALA A 115 13.22 -5.64 -0.85
C ALA A 115 12.21 -5.97 0.25
N ILE A 116 12.29 -7.18 0.83
CA ILE A 116 11.44 -7.59 1.97
C ILE A 116 11.63 -6.65 3.15
N LYS A 117 12.88 -6.31 3.48
CA LYS A 117 13.19 -5.39 4.58
C LYS A 117 12.61 -3.99 4.32
N MET A 118 12.81 -3.45 3.12
CA MET A 118 12.27 -2.13 2.76
C MET A 118 10.75 -2.08 2.77
N LYS A 119 10.09 -3.13 2.26
CA LYS A 119 8.63 -3.25 2.30
C LYS A 119 8.10 -3.27 3.73
N SER A 120 8.70 -4.09 4.60
CA SER A 120 8.34 -4.13 6.02
C SER A 120 8.53 -2.77 6.70
N MET A 121 9.60 -2.05 6.35
CA MET A 121 9.83 -0.69 6.83
C MET A 121 8.74 0.28 6.36
N HIS A 122 8.38 0.25 5.08
CA HIS A 122 7.31 1.07 4.50
C HIS A 122 5.97 0.81 5.21
N ASP A 123 5.57 -0.46 5.32
CA ASP A 123 4.32 -0.88 5.94
C ASP A 123 4.25 -0.45 7.42
N LYS A 124 5.38 -0.49 8.12
CA LYS A 124 5.43 -0.01 9.49
C LYS A 124 5.32 1.50 9.57
N LEU A 125 6.03 2.25 8.74
CA LEU A 125 5.93 3.72 8.73
C LEU A 125 4.49 4.17 8.46
N GLN A 126 3.83 3.51 7.51
CA GLN A 126 2.43 3.79 7.19
C GLN A 126 1.50 3.52 8.38
N ARG A 127 1.69 2.40 9.10
CA ARG A 127 0.94 2.11 10.33
C ARG A 127 1.20 3.13 11.43
N ASP A 128 2.46 3.50 11.65
CA ASP A 128 2.86 4.46 12.69
C ASP A 128 2.25 5.86 12.40
N ILE A 129 2.23 6.29 11.13
CA ILE A 129 1.56 7.52 10.69
C ILE A 129 0.05 7.44 10.98
N GLY A 130 -0.60 6.32 10.65
CA GLY A 130 -2.02 6.11 10.94
C GLY A 130 -2.35 6.22 12.43
N GLN A 131 -1.56 5.57 13.28
CA GLN A 131 -1.73 5.63 14.74
C GLN A 131 -1.50 7.04 15.29
N LEU A 132 -0.51 7.76 14.76
CA LEU A 132 -0.22 9.14 15.18
C LEU A 132 -1.31 10.12 14.77
N ASN A 133 -1.91 9.96 13.59
CA ASN A 133 -3.06 10.76 13.20
C ASN A 133 -4.24 10.57 14.17
N ALA A 134 -4.58 9.32 14.51
CA ALA A 134 -5.64 9.06 15.49
C ALA A 134 -5.33 9.66 16.88
N ARG A 135 -4.06 9.58 17.33
CA ARG A 135 -3.63 10.17 18.60
C ARG A 135 -3.63 11.69 18.58
N LYS A 136 -3.26 12.30 17.46
CA LYS A 136 -3.30 13.75 17.26
C LYS A 136 -4.72 14.27 17.48
N ASP A 137 -5.71 13.64 16.87
CA ASP A 137 -7.10 14.08 16.96
C ASP A 137 -7.62 13.95 18.40
N ALA A 138 -7.29 12.86 19.08
CA ALA A 138 -7.61 12.66 20.49
C ALA A 138 -6.94 13.72 21.40
N ILE A 139 -5.68 14.07 21.14
CA ILE A 139 -4.95 15.08 21.92
C ILE A 139 -5.51 16.49 21.65
N LYS A 140 -5.82 16.83 20.39
CA LYS A 140 -6.46 18.11 20.06
C LYS A 140 -7.81 18.27 20.75
N ALA A 141 -8.63 17.22 20.77
CA ALA A 141 -9.89 17.21 21.52
C ALA A 141 -9.67 17.44 23.02
N LYS A 142 -8.74 16.70 23.65
CA LYS A 142 -8.41 16.86 25.08
C LYS A 142 -7.86 18.25 25.41
N VAL A 143 -6.96 18.79 24.58
CA VAL A 143 -6.42 20.14 24.75
C VAL A 143 -7.52 21.19 24.62
N SER A 144 -8.46 21.01 23.69
CA SER A 144 -9.63 21.89 23.56
C SER A 144 -10.50 21.87 24.81
N ILE A 145 -10.85 20.67 25.31
CA ILE A 145 -11.62 20.50 26.54
C ILE A 145 -10.90 21.15 27.73
N ALA A 146 -9.59 20.91 27.89
CA ALA A 146 -8.79 21.49 28.96
C ALA A 146 -8.76 23.03 28.90
N LYS A 147 -8.59 23.61 27.71
CA LYS A 147 -8.66 25.07 27.51
C LYS A 147 -10.03 25.64 27.82
N THR A 148 -11.10 24.96 27.42
CA THR A 148 -12.48 25.35 27.77
C THR A 148 -12.68 25.31 29.28
N GLN A 149 -12.25 24.24 29.96
CA GLN A 149 -12.33 24.12 31.41
C GLN A 149 -11.50 25.18 32.13
N GLU A 150 -10.29 25.47 31.65
CA GLU A 150 -9.44 26.53 32.20
C GLU A 150 -10.12 27.90 32.04
N ARG A 151 -10.75 28.16 30.89
CA ARG A 151 -11.52 29.38 30.66
C ARG A 151 -12.72 29.47 31.59
N ILE A 152 -13.46 28.38 31.78
CA ILE A 152 -14.57 28.29 32.75
C ILE A 152 -14.05 28.54 34.16
N ASN A 153 -12.93 27.96 34.57
CA ASN A 153 -12.36 28.16 35.91
C ASN A 153 -11.86 29.60 36.11
N LYS A 154 -11.24 30.23 35.10
CA LYS A 154 -10.83 31.64 35.13
C LYS A 154 -12.01 32.60 35.14
N MET A 155 -13.07 32.27 34.39
CA MET A 155 -14.34 33.00 34.43
C MET A 155 -15.03 32.82 35.78
N GLY A 156 -15.10 31.61 36.32
CA GLY A 156 -15.65 31.27 37.63
C GLY A 156 -14.91 31.93 38.79
N ALA A 157 -13.57 32.00 38.72
CA ALA A 157 -12.74 32.74 39.67
C ALA A 157 -12.92 34.27 39.55
N SER A 158 -13.31 34.76 38.36
CA SER A 158 -13.66 36.16 38.12
C SER A 158 -15.15 36.47 38.38
N ILE A 159 -15.96 35.46 38.72
CA ILE A 159 -17.42 35.52 38.95
C ILE A 159 -17.78 35.59 40.46
N THR A 160 -16.84 35.98 41.32
CA THR A 160 -17.20 36.44 42.67
C THR A 160 -17.96 37.77 42.68
N ASN A 161 -18.18 38.42 41.53
CA ASN A 161 -19.10 39.54 41.40
C ASN A 161 -19.92 39.51 40.08
N ALA A 162 -21.25 39.63 40.25
CA ALA A 162 -22.29 40.00 39.28
C ALA A 162 -22.89 38.91 38.37
N GLY A 163 -24.14 38.52 38.69
CA GLY A 163 -25.03 37.64 37.93
C GLY A 163 -25.59 38.20 36.62
N ALA A 164 -24.77 38.87 35.80
CA ALA A 164 -25.17 39.38 34.47
C ALA A 164 -24.64 38.55 33.28
N ASN A 165 -23.67 37.65 33.50
CA ASN A 165 -22.93 36.97 32.43
C ASN A 165 -23.42 35.57 32.04
N ILE A 166 -24.46 35.02 32.68
CA ILE A 166 -25.12 33.78 32.23
C ILE A 166 -25.68 33.93 30.80
N SER A 167 -26.17 35.13 30.45
CA SER A 167 -26.70 35.42 29.11
C SER A 167 -25.67 35.39 27.98
N ALA A 168 -24.36 35.43 28.27
CA ALA A 168 -23.30 35.34 27.25
C ALA A 168 -22.92 33.89 26.95
N PHE A 169 -23.16 32.98 27.91
CA PHE A 169 -22.94 31.55 27.75
C PHE A 169 -24.06 30.92 26.91
N ASP A 170 -25.33 31.24 27.21
CA ASP A 170 -26.49 30.82 26.41
C ASP A 170 -26.34 31.28 24.94
N ARG A 171 -25.81 32.48 24.71
CA ARG A 171 -25.55 33.02 23.35
C ARG A 171 -24.37 32.35 22.64
N MET A 172 -23.42 31.78 23.38
CA MET A 172 -22.29 31.04 22.81
C MET A 172 -22.66 29.60 22.50
N GLU A 173 -23.47 28.97 23.37
CA GLU A 173 -24.08 27.66 23.16
C GLU A 173 -25.01 27.71 21.94
N GLU A 174 -25.92 28.69 21.87
CA GLU A 174 -26.80 28.91 20.71
C GLU A 174 -26.03 29.20 19.41
N LYS A 175 -24.84 29.81 19.49
CA LYS A 175 -23.96 30.02 18.33
C LYS A 175 -23.22 28.75 17.91
N ALA A 176 -22.80 27.92 18.87
CA ALA A 176 -22.17 26.64 18.61
C ALA A 176 -23.16 25.64 18.01
N ASP A 177 -24.40 25.61 18.51
CA ASP A 177 -25.49 24.81 17.97
C ASP A 177 -25.84 25.25 16.55
N ARG A 178 -25.96 26.56 16.28
CA ARG A 178 -26.13 27.06 14.90
C ARG A 178 -25.00 26.66 13.97
N MET A 179 -23.75 26.71 14.43
CA MET A 179 -22.60 26.28 13.62
C MET A 179 -22.58 24.77 13.37
N LEU A 180 -23.04 23.96 14.34
CA LEU A 180 -23.18 22.52 14.21
C LEU A 180 -24.30 22.16 13.23
N ASP A 181 -25.44 22.85 13.32
CA ASP A 181 -26.59 22.69 12.43
C ASP A 181 -26.24 23.11 10.99
N GLU A 182 -25.50 24.21 10.82
CA GLU A 182 -25.05 24.70 9.52
C GLU A 182 -24.00 23.75 8.89
N ALA A 183 -23.11 23.17 9.70
CA ALA A 183 -22.17 22.14 9.25
C ALA A 183 -22.87 20.82 8.87
N ASN A 184 -23.89 20.41 9.62
CA ASN A 184 -24.70 19.23 9.32
C ASN A 184 -25.55 19.44 8.06
N ALA A 185 -26.15 20.63 7.88
CA ALA A 185 -26.90 20.98 6.67
C ALA A 185 -26.00 21.06 5.43
N MET A 186 -24.77 21.58 5.55
CA MET A 186 -23.77 21.54 4.47
C MET A 186 -23.32 20.10 4.15
N ALA A 187 -23.25 19.21 5.14
CA ALA A 187 -22.96 17.79 4.91
C ALA A 187 -24.14 17.08 4.21
N GLU A 188 -25.38 17.48 4.48
CA GLU A 188 -26.58 17.00 3.80
C GLU A 188 -26.68 17.51 2.34
N LEU A 189 -26.31 18.77 2.07
CA LEU A 189 -26.21 19.32 0.70
C LEU A 189 -25.11 18.66 -0.14
N ASN A 190 -24.00 18.26 0.48
CA ASN A 190 -22.95 17.49 -0.19
C ASN A 190 -23.37 16.03 -0.42
N LYS A 191 -24.20 15.45 0.47
CA LYS A 191 -24.86 14.14 0.20
C LYS A 191 -25.93 14.24 -0.89
N SER A 192 -26.65 15.36 -0.99
CA SER A 192 -27.68 15.54 -2.04
C SER A 192 -27.11 15.93 -3.41
N SER A 193 -25.79 16.15 -3.52
CA SER A 193 -25.14 16.44 -4.81
C SER A 193 -24.63 15.19 -5.54
N GLU A 194 -24.77 13.99 -4.95
CA GLU A 194 -24.39 12.71 -5.59
C GLU A 194 -25.58 11.79 -5.90
N GLU A 195 -26.84 12.22 -5.73
CA GLU A 195 -28.00 11.40 -6.10
C GLU A 195 -29.05 12.16 -6.93
N VAL A 196 -29.09 11.74 -8.20
CA VAL A 196 -30.22 11.70 -9.16
C VAL A 196 -30.42 12.90 -10.11
N ASP A 197 -29.72 12.82 -11.24
CA ASP A 197 -30.21 13.29 -12.53
C ASP A 197 -31.44 12.45 -12.95
N ILE A 198 -32.62 12.89 -12.52
CA ILE A 198 -33.92 12.27 -12.84
C ILE A 198 -34.25 12.31 -14.35
N ASN A 199 -33.50 13.07 -15.16
CA ASN A 199 -33.67 13.04 -16.62
C ASN A 199 -33.01 11.82 -17.29
N LEU A 200 -32.17 11.04 -16.58
CA LEU A 200 -31.58 9.81 -17.11
C LEU A 200 -32.44 8.56 -16.84
N LEU A 201 -33.38 8.62 -15.88
CA LEU A 201 -34.25 7.48 -15.53
C LEU A 201 -35.45 7.28 -16.48
N THR A 202 -35.79 8.29 -17.28
CA THR A 202 -36.88 8.18 -18.27
C THR A 202 -36.46 7.38 -19.51
N SER A 203 -35.16 7.27 -19.78
CA SER A 203 -34.64 6.51 -20.94
C SER A 203 -34.52 5.00 -20.70
N LYS A 204 -34.87 4.50 -19.50
CA LYS A 204 -34.77 3.07 -19.15
C LYS A 204 -36.09 2.30 -19.32
N TYR A 205 -37.16 2.97 -19.76
CA TYR A 205 -38.48 2.35 -19.98
C TYR A 205 -38.99 2.45 -21.43
N ASP A 206 -38.22 3.02 -22.35
CA ASP A 206 -38.53 3.08 -23.78
C ASP A 206 -37.47 2.30 -24.57
N SER A 207 -37.70 1.00 -24.76
CA SER A 207 -37.27 0.13 -25.87
C SER A 207 -36.98 -1.28 -25.39
N SER A 208 -38.01 -2.11 -25.50
CA SER A 208 -37.93 -3.56 -25.64
C SER A 208 -37.00 -3.97 -26.79
N ILE A 209 -36.15 -4.98 -26.57
CA ILE A 209 -35.85 -6.09 -27.52
C ILE A 209 -35.10 -7.18 -26.74
N ASN A 210 -35.65 -8.40 -26.81
CA ASN A 210 -35.04 -9.68 -26.44
C ASN A 210 -33.62 -9.83 -27.01
N ILE A 211 -32.68 -10.34 -26.20
CA ILE A 211 -31.60 -11.19 -26.69
C ILE A 211 -31.36 -12.28 -25.64
N GLU A 212 -32.19 -13.32 -25.74
CA GLU A 212 -31.99 -14.66 -25.17
C GLU A 212 -30.83 -15.43 -25.87
N ASP A 213 -30.01 -14.78 -26.71
CA ASP A 213 -29.00 -15.42 -27.58
C ASP A 213 -27.54 -15.30 -27.11
N GLU A 214 -27.25 -14.74 -25.93
CA GLU A 214 -25.86 -14.59 -25.44
C GLU A 214 -25.43 -15.68 -24.43
N LEU A 215 -26.26 -16.70 -24.23
CA LEU A 215 -25.98 -17.84 -23.34
C LEU A 215 -25.48 -19.11 -24.07
N GLU A 216 -25.31 -19.06 -25.39
CA GLU A 216 -24.89 -20.23 -26.22
C GLU A 216 -23.54 -20.07 -26.94
N MET A 217 -22.78 -18.99 -26.76
CA MET A 217 -21.50 -18.77 -27.48
C MET A 217 -20.28 -18.50 -26.59
N LEU A 218 -20.06 -19.25 -25.51
CA LEU A 218 -18.70 -19.44 -24.95
C LEU A 218 -18.65 -20.59 -23.92
N LYS A 219 -19.37 -21.68 -24.22
CA LYS A 219 -19.42 -22.90 -23.40
C LYS A 219 -18.72 -24.11 -24.04
N GLY A 220 -17.86 -23.90 -25.03
CA GLY A 220 -17.16 -24.99 -25.69
C GLY A 220 -15.80 -24.56 -26.21
N ASN A 221 -14.79 -25.39 -25.92
CA ASN A 221 -13.48 -25.47 -26.58
C ASN A 221 -12.29 -24.75 -25.94
N ASP A 222 -12.00 -24.96 -24.66
CA ASP A 222 -10.64 -24.65 -24.15
C ASP A 222 -10.09 -25.62 -23.10
N ILE A 223 -10.73 -26.78 -22.87
CA ILE A 223 -10.30 -27.71 -21.80
C ILE A 223 -10.00 -29.13 -22.33
N GLU A 224 -10.48 -29.52 -23.51
CA GLU A 224 -10.22 -30.85 -24.09
C GLU A 224 -9.03 -30.92 -25.06
N GLU A 225 -8.50 -29.79 -25.53
CA GLU A 225 -7.35 -29.76 -26.45
C GLU A 225 -5.98 -29.81 -25.73
N GLU A 226 -5.87 -29.25 -24.52
CA GLU A 226 -4.61 -29.30 -23.74
C GLU A 226 -4.30 -30.69 -23.17
N LEU A 227 -5.31 -31.54 -22.95
CA LEU A 227 -5.14 -32.84 -22.30
C LEU A 227 -4.64 -33.95 -23.25
N LYS A 228 -4.68 -33.71 -24.57
CA LYS A 228 -4.21 -34.65 -25.60
C LYS A 228 -2.74 -34.45 -25.97
N ALA A 229 -2.23 -33.22 -25.91
CA ALA A 229 -0.88 -32.87 -26.36
C ALA A 229 0.27 -33.38 -25.46
N LEU A 230 0.02 -33.62 -24.17
CA LEU A 230 1.07 -34.10 -23.25
C LEU A 230 1.24 -35.62 -23.21
N LYS A 231 0.24 -36.40 -23.65
CA LYS A 231 0.32 -37.88 -23.66
C LYS A 231 0.96 -38.47 -24.91
N GLU A 232 1.01 -37.73 -26.01
CA GLU A 232 1.80 -38.13 -27.18
C GLU A 232 3.31 -37.93 -26.96
N ASN A 233 3.70 -37.04 -26.02
CA ASN A 233 5.09 -36.68 -25.73
C ASN A 233 5.86 -37.68 -24.84
N SER A 234 5.41 -38.94 -24.74
CA SER A 234 6.10 -39.97 -23.93
C SER A 234 5.99 -41.41 -24.44
N THR A 235 5.37 -41.67 -25.60
CA THR A 235 5.12 -43.05 -26.08
C THR A 235 5.38 -43.30 -27.56
N GLN A 236 6.21 -42.49 -28.20
CA GLN A 236 6.91 -42.91 -29.41
C GLN A 236 8.42 -42.65 -29.23
N ASP A 237 9.09 -43.78 -28.96
CA ASP A 237 10.53 -44.10 -28.96
C ASP A 237 11.46 -43.50 -27.89
#